data_AF-Q5YSL9-F1
#
_entry.id   AF-Q5YSL9-F1
#
_cell.length_a   1.000
_cell.length_b   1.000
_cell.length_c   1.000
_cell.angle_alpha   90.00
_cell.angle_beta   90.00
_cell.angle_gamma   90.00
#
_symmetry.space_group_name_H-M   'P 1'
#
loop_
_entity.id
_entity.type
_entity.pdbx_description
1 polymer ?
#
loop_
_entity_poly.entity_id
_entity_poly.type
_entity_poly.pdbx_seq_one_letter_code
_entity_poly.pdbx_strand_id
1 'polypeptide(L)'
;MSDDRGAAPKPEHVLVSVTMRKNSWEAKCRCGRSSVAYNRSKAVAMLYSHVIHASKPECPTPHKKKHGTRGEAENAIRRYLARARPGDRPARAYRCPSGQHWHTTKSAAPERKAA
;
A
#
# COMPACT_ATOMS: atom_id res chain seq x y z
N MET A 1 -2.84 -39.04 -8.67
CA MET A 1 -1.90 -38.06 -9.26
C MET A 1 -2.63 -36.73 -9.25
N SER A 2 -2.34 -35.89 -8.26
CA SER A 2 -3.01 -34.60 -8.10
C SER A 2 -2.21 -33.56 -8.85
N ASP A 3 -2.78 -33.03 -9.93
CA ASP A 3 -2.21 -31.95 -10.74
C ASP A 3 -1.98 -30.70 -9.89
N ASP A 4 -0.72 -30.48 -9.52
CA ASP A 4 -0.16 -29.23 -9.04
C ASP A 4 -0.25 -28.21 -10.19
N ARG A 5 -1.44 -27.61 -10.35
CA ARG A 5 -1.63 -26.46 -11.23
C ARG A 5 -0.87 -25.29 -10.63
N GLY A 6 0.41 -25.22 -11.02
CA GLY A 6 1.38 -24.23 -10.60
C GLY A 6 0.78 -22.83 -10.55
N ALA A 7 0.80 -22.24 -9.36
CA ALA A 7 0.52 -20.84 -9.19
C ALA A 7 1.40 -20.06 -10.17
N ALA A 8 0.77 -19.28 -11.06
CA ALA A 8 1.48 -18.42 -12.01
C ALA A 8 2.60 -17.67 -11.25
N PRO A 9 3.85 -17.69 -11.76
CA PRO A 9 4.95 -17.03 -11.07
C PRO A 9 4.55 -15.56 -10.87
N LYS A 10 4.49 -15.13 -9.61
CA LYS A 10 4.23 -13.73 -9.28
C LYS A 10 5.20 -12.88 -10.12
N PRO A 11 4.72 -11.84 -10.82
CA PRO A 11 5.58 -11.05 -11.68
C PRO A 11 6.75 -10.52 -10.84
N GLU A 12 7.96 -10.94 -11.20
CA GLU A 12 9.16 -10.54 -10.48
C GLU A 12 9.45 -9.09 -10.81
N HIS A 13 9.23 -8.19 -9.84
CA HIS A 13 9.49 -6.77 -10.03
C HIS A 13 10.98 -6.47 -9.79
N VAL A 14 11.80 -6.58 -10.84
CA VAL A 14 13.23 -6.28 -10.80
C VAL A 14 13.62 -5.27 -11.88
N LEU A 15 14.65 -4.46 -11.62
CA LEU A 15 15.27 -3.57 -12.60
C LEU A 15 16.01 -4.40 -13.65
N VAL A 16 15.63 -4.27 -14.93
CA VAL A 16 16.19 -5.06 -16.04
C VAL A 16 17.15 -4.23 -16.89
N SER A 17 16.83 -2.95 -17.13
CA SER A 17 17.66 -2.10 -17.96
C SER A 17 17.57 -0.64 -17.57
N VAL A 18 18.67 0.09 -17.74
CA VAL A 18 18.73 1.55 -17.62
C VAL A 18 19.40 2.08 -18.88
N THR A 19 18.65 2.80 -19.71
CA THR A 19 19.13 3.29 -21.01
C THR A 19 18.94 4.80 -21.13
N MET A 20 19.92 5.49 -21.70
CA MET A 20 19.80 6.91 -22.04
C MET A 20 19.05 7.04 -23.38
N ARG A 21 17.99 7.85 -23.38
CA ARG A 21 17.15 8.20 -24.53
C ARG A 21 17.17 9.71 -24.71
N LYS A 22 17.88 10.19 -25.73
CA LYS A 22 18.11 11.63 -25.99
C LYS A 22 18.73 12.28 -24.74
N ASN A 23 17.96 13.11 -24.02
CA ASN A 23 18.40 13.79 -22.79
C ASN A 23 17.79 13.21 -21.50
N SER A 24 17.21 12.01 -21.55
CA SER A 24 16.55 11.38 -20.41
C SER A 24 17.02 9.96 -20.19
N TRP A 25 16.97 9.49 -18.96
CA TRP A 25 17.25 8.11 -18.57
C TRP A 25 15.94 7.36 -18.37
N GLU A 26 15.82 6.20 -19.01
CA GLU A 26 14.71 5.28 -18.89
C GLU A 26 15.17 4.04 -18.10
N ALA A 27 14.56 3.80 -16.95
CA ALA A 27 14.72 2.56 -16.19
C ALA A 27 13.51 1.65 -16.46
N LYS A 28 13.73 0.37 -16.77
CA LYS A 28 12.68 -0.62 -17.07
C LYS A 28 12.64 -1.73 -16.05
N CYS A 29 11.44 -2.08 -15.62
CA CYS A 29 11.15 -3.23 -14.78
C CYS A 29 10.71 -4.42 -15.64
N ARG A 30 11.00 -5.64 -15.19
CA ARG A 30 10.61 -6.89 -15.86
C ARG A 30 9.10 -7.03 -16.09
N CYS A 31 8.28 -6.40 -15.24
CA CYS A 31 6.82 -6.36 -15.40
C CYS A 31 6.34 -5.48 -16.57
N GLY A 32 7.24 -4.84 -17.32
CA GLY A 32 6.91 -3.94 -18.43
C GLY A 32 6.79 -2.47 -18.03
N ARG A 33 6.82 -2.13 -16.74
CA ARG A 33 6.78 -0.74 -16.28
C ARG A 33 8.11 -0.03 -16.52
N SER A 34 8.08 1.18 -17.06
CA SER A 34 9.26 2.05 -17.18
C SER A 34 9.10 3.34 -16.38
N SER A 35 10.22 3.93 -15.99
CA SER A 35 10.31 5.24 -15.34
C SER A 35 11.34 6.08 -16.08
N VAL A 36 10.94 7.28 -16.51
CA VAL A 36 11.77 8.18 -17.31
C VAL A 36 12.06 9.44 -16.50
N ALA A 37 13.34 9.82 -16.40
CA ALA A 37 13.77 11.06 -15.75
C ALA A 37 15.06 11.60 -16.37
N TYR A 38 15.29 12.91 -16.32
CA TYR A 38 16.52 13.54 -16.81
C TYR A 38 17.80 13.05 -16.10
N ASN A 39 17.68 12.59 -14.85
CA ASN A 39 18.78 12.08 -14.05
C ASN A 39 18.68 10.56 -13.92
N ARG A 40 19.79 9.84 -14.20
CA ARG A 40 19.89 8.38 -14.08
C ARG A 40 19.42 7.87 -12.71
N SER A 41 19.95 8.46 -11.64
CA SER A 41 19.63 8.07 -10.27
C SER A 41 18.15 8.26 -9.95
N LYS A 42 17.51 9.30 -10.51
CA LYS A 42 16.08 9.56 -10.32
C LYS A 42 15.21 8.54 -11.05
N ALA A 43 15.56 8.19 -12.29
CA ALA A 43 14.85 7.16 -13.06
C ALA A 43 14.90 5.80 -12.33
N VAL A 44 16.08 5.44 -11.82
CA VAL A 44 16.29 4.22 -11.03
C VAL A 44 15.52 4.26 -9.72
N ALA A 45 15.59 5.35 -8.95
CA ALA A 45 14.87 5.50 -7.69
C ALA A 45 13.34 5.38 -7.88
N MET A 46 12.78 6.00 -8.93
CA MET A 46 11.35 5.87 -9.25
C MET A 46 10.96 4.43 -9.58
N LEU A 47 11.82 3.70 -10.30
CA LEU A 47 11.57 2.29 -10.58
C LEU A 47 11.65 1.43 -9.32
N TYR A 48 12.62 1.67 -8.44
CA TYR A 48 12.70 0.97 -7.15
C TYR A 48 11.48 1.24 -6.28
N SER A 49 10.94 2.47 -6.27
CA SER A 49 9.65 2.75 -5.62
C SER A 49 8.54 1.86 -6.19
N HIS A 50 8.48 1.67 -7.52
CA HIS A 50 7.51 0.75 -8.11
C HIS A 50 7.70 -0.69 -7.61
N VAL A 51 8.94 -1.20 -7.57
CA VAL A 51 9.25 -2.54 -7.04
C VAL A 51 8.78 -2.68 -5.59
N ILE A 52 9.07 -1.68 -4.75
CA ILE A 52 8.67 -1.66 -3.34
C ILE A 52 7.14 -1.58 -3.19
N HIS A 53 6.44 -0.87 -4.07
CA HIS A 53 4.97 -0.82 -4.01
C HIS A 53 4.33 -2.11 -4.50
N ALA A 54 4.91 -2.75 -5.52
CA ALA A 54 4.39 -3.99 -6.08
C ALA A 54 4.64 -5.21 -5.19
N SER A 55 5.68 -5.19 -4.35
CA SER A 55 5.93 -6.24 -3.35
C SER A 55 4.94 -6.21 -2.19
N LYS A 56 4.18 -5.12 -2.01
CA LYS A 56 3.26 -4.98 -0.89
C LYS A 56 1.87 -5.48 -1.27
N PRO A 57 1.22 -6.29 -0.42
CA PRO A 57 -0.11 -6.84 -0.71
C PRO A 57 -1.14 -5.71 -0.80
N GLU A 58 -2.06 -5.79 -1.76
CA GLU A 58 -3.11 -4.77 -1.90
C GLU A 58 -3.95 -4.66 -0.63
N CYS A 59 -4.45 -3.45 -0.36
CA CYS A 59 -5.33 -3.23 0.78
C CYS A 59 -6.70 -3.88 0.49
N PRO A 60 -7.20 -4.79 1.34
CA PRO A 60 -8.51 -5.42 1.15
C PRO A 60 -9.68 -4.43 1.26
N THR A 61 -9.44 -3.22 1.78
CA THR A 61 -10.45 -2.16 1.89
C THR A 61 -9.97 -0.88 1.20
N PRO A 62 -9.93 -0.84 -0.15
CA PRO A 62 -9.33 0.27 -0.90
C PRO A 62 -10.10 1.59 -0.74
N HIS A 63 -11.42 1.53 -0.52
CA HIS A 63 -12.28 2.70 -0.35
C HIS A 63 -12.14 3.37 1.03
N LYS A 64 -11.53 2.71 2.00
CA LYS A 64 -11.33 3.28 3.34
C LYS A 64 -10.13 4.23 3.32
N LYS A 65 -10.27 5.35 4.04
CA LYS A 65 -9.19 6.32 4.19
C LYS A 65 -7.94 5.64 4.75
N LYS A 66 -6.81 5.83 4.05
CA LYS A 66 -5.50 5.28 4.41
C LYS A 66 -4.73 6.32 5.23
N HIS A 67 -4.23 5.91 6.38
CA HIS A 67 -3.34 6.70 7.23
C HIS A 67 -1.95 6.07 7.22
N GLY A 68 -0.89 6.88 7.20
CA GLY A 68 0.49 6.39 7.17
C GLY A 68 0.90 5.82 8.52
N THR A 69 0.44 6.43 9.60
CA THR A 69 0.81 6.05 10.97
C THR A 69 -0.40 5.82 11.87
N ARG A 70 -0.18 5.10 12.99
CA ARG A 70 -1.19 4.94 14.04
C ARG A 70 -1.63 6.30 14.60
N GLY A 71 -0.66 7.20 14.86
CA GLY A 71 -0.93 8.53 15.40
C GLY A 71 -1.79 9.39 14.47
N GLU A 72 -1.59 9.31 13.15
CA GLU A 72 -2.46 9.99 12.18
C GLU A 72 -3.90 9.47 12.21
N ALA A 73 -4.07 8.15 12.31
CA ALA A 73 -5.39 7.54 12.40
C ALA A 73 -6.10 7.91 13.72
N GLU A 74 -5.37 7.91 14.84
CA GLU A 74 -5.88 8.35 16.15
C GLU A 74 -6.21 9.84 16.16
N ASN A 75 -5.40 10.69 15.52
CA ASN A 75 -5.69 12.11 15.40
C ASN A 75 -6.92 12.36 14.52
N ALA A 76 -7.12 11.57 13.46
CA ALA A 76 -8.34 11.62 12.65
C ALA A 76 -9.58 11.22 13.47
N ILE A 77 -9.45 10.25 14.37
CA ILE A 77 -10.51 9.88 15.32
C ILE A 77 -10.79 11.03 16.28
N ARG A 78 -9.77 11.65 16.88
CA ARG A 78 -9.94 12.81 17.77
C ARG A 78 -10.69 13.96 17.09
N ARG A 79 -10.32 14.28 15.83
CA ARG A 79 -11.01 15.30 15.02
C ARG A 79 -12.46 14.93 14.72
N TYR A 80 -12.75 13.66 14.47
CA TYR A 80 -14.11 13.18 14.27
C TYR A 80 -14.94 13.30 15.55
N LEU A 81 -14.40 12.86 16.69
CA LEU A 81 -15.07 12.92 18.00
C LEU A 81 -15.35 14.37 18.43
N ALA A 82 -14.46 15.30 18.13
CA ALA A 82 -14.68 16.73 18.38
C ALA A 82 -15.88 17.31 17.60
N ARG A 83 -16.37 16.61 16.57
CA ARG A 83 -17.53 17.01 15.74
C ARG A 83 -18.62 15.94 15.73
N ALA A 84 -18.57 14.98 16.66
CA ALA A 84 -19.47 13.84 16.66
C ALA A 84 -20.90 14.30 16.95
N ARG A 85 -21.86 13.69 16.24
CA ARG A 85 -23.29 13.91 16.48
C ARG A 85 -23.81 12.89 17.50
N PRO A 86 -24.89 13.20 18.23
CA PRO A 86 -25.56 12.21 19.08
C PRO A 86 -25.88 10.94 18.29
N GLY A 87 -25.44 9.78 18.78
CA GLY A 87 -25.59 8.46 18.12
C GLY A 87 -24.38 7.99 17.31
N ASP A 88 -23.32 8.79 17.18
CA ASP A 88 -22.08 8.36 16.54
C ASP A 88 -21.33 7.28 17.35
N ARG A 89 -20.86 6.24 16.66
CA ARG A 89 -20.16 5.09 17.28
C ARG A 89 -18.68 5.39 17.55
N PRO A 90 -18.08 4.74 18.58
CA PRO A 90 -16.66 4.89 18.86
C PRO A 90 -15.81 4.45 17.67
N ALA A 91 -15.00 5.39 17.17
CA ALA A 91 -14.08 5.13 16.08
C ALA A 91 -12.75 4.63 16.63
N ARG A 92 -12.18 3.57 16.03
CA ARG A 92 -10.89 2.99 16.41
C ARG A 92 -9.94 2.89 15.23
N ALA A 93 -8.65 3.03 15.51
CA ALA A 93 -7.59 2.83 14.54
C ALA A 93 -7.21 1.35 14.51
N TYR A 94 -7.07 0.77 13.32
CA TYR A 94 -6.58 -0.60 13.15
C TYR A 94 -5.55 -0.65 12.02
N ARG A 95 -4.57 -1.53 12.16
CA ARG A 95 -3.59 -1.78 11.10
C ARG A 95 -4.27 -2.58 9.99
N CYS A 96 -4.12 -2.13 8.76
CA CYS A 96 -4.62 -2.83 7.59
C CYS A 96 -4.04 -4.25 7.54
N PRO A 97 -4.81 -5.29 7.15
CA PRO A 97 -4.28 -6.64 6.96
C PRO A 97 -3.09 -6.71 5.98
N SER A 98 -3.01 -5.77 5.04
CA SER A 98 -1.84 -5.60 4.16
C SER A 98 -0.57 -5.13 4.89
N GLY A 99 -0.67 -4.70 6.15
CA GLY A 99 0.43 -4.18 6.95
C GLY A 99 0.89 -2.76 6.59
N GLN A 100 0.41 -2.19 5.48
CA GLN A 100 0.92 -0.95 4.87
C GLN A 100 0.38 0.34 5.47
N HIS A 101 -0.87 0.33 5.94
CA HIS A 101 -1.60 1.52 6.33
C HIS A 101 -2.39 1.29 7.61
N TRP A 102 -2.80 2.38 8.23
CA TRP A 102 -3.79 2.40 9.29
C TRP A 102 -5.13 2.87 8.74
N HIS A 103 -6.20 2.28 9.24
CA HIS A 103 -7.57 2.64 8.90
C HIS A 103 -8.32 2.98 10.18
N THR A 104 -9.38 3.76 10.03
CA THR A 104 -10.34 3.99 11.10
C THR A 104 -11.59 3.16 10.83
N THR A 105 -12.20 2.61 11.88
CA THR A 105 -13.50 1.93 11.78
C THR A 105 -14.42 2.42 12.89
N LYS A 106 -15.71 2.53 12.56
CA LYS A 106 -16.80 2.80 13.50
C LYS A 106 -17.41 1.52 14.09
N SER A 107 -16.89 0.34 13.70
CA SER A 107 -17.28 -0.95 14.26
C SER A 107 -16.66 -1.14 15.64
N ALA A 108 -17.47 -1.51 16.63
CA ALA A 108 -17.01 -1.97 17.93
C ALA A 108 -15.96 -3.08 17.80
N ALA A 109 -15.11 -3.26 18.80
CA ALA A 109 -14.23 -4.42 18.85
C ALA A 109 -15.07 -5.70 18.72
N PRO A 110 -14.67 -6.71 17.95
CA PRO A 110 -15.19 -8.04 18.23
C PRO A 110 -14.87 -8.27 19.70
N GLU A 111 -15.90 -8.41 20.53
CA GLU A 111 -15.71 -8.87 21.89
C GLU A 111 -14.86 -10.12 21.75
N ARG A 112 -13.67 -10.11 22.34
CA ARG A 112 -12.92 -11.35 22.51
C ARG A 112 -13.86 -12.22 23.31
N LYS A 113 -14.56 -13.15 22.66
CA LYS A 113 -15.14 -14.29 23.36
C LYS A 113 -13.93 -14.91 24.05
N ALA A 114 -13.85 -14.72 25.37
CA ALA A 114 -12.93 -15.45 26.20
C ALA A 114 -13.20 -16.93 25.89
N ALA A 115 -12.16 -17.62 25.39
CA ALA A 115 -12.18 -19.06 25.23
C ALA A 115 -12.09 -19.71 26.61
#